data_AF-A0A523DZW1-F1
#
_entry.id   AF-A0A523DZW1-F1
#
_cell.length_a   1.000
_cell.length_b   1.000
_cell.length_c   1.000
_cell.angle_alpha   90.00
_cell.angle_beta   90.00
_cell.angle_gamma   90.00
#
_symmetry.space_group_name_H-M   'P 1'
#
loop_
_entity.id
_entity.type
_entity.pdbx_description
1 polymer ?
#
loop_
_entity_poly.entity_id
_entity_poly.type
_entity_poly.pdbx_seq_one_letter_code
_entity_poly.pdbx_strand_id
1 'polypeptide(L)'
;MGFIGYAARRNVTPGRDVVRIFINCARTDAPTVGERQRLNDPAGLSPPDDIGFLHAIDVLFEERRCRFTGLDTLSAVRKFHRFMGALGARAREMGQGHDWPFESTGNLLETLARIKNSRDYSSVAQSRQLDR
;
A
#
# COMPACT_ATOMS: atom_id res chain seq x y z
N MET A 1 -9.48 11.04 -1.76
CA MET A 1 -8.82 9.88 -1.13
C MET A 1 -7.47 9.72 -1.82
N GLY A 2 -6.34 9.72 -1.10
CA GLY A 2 -5.00 9.79 -1.72
C GLY A 2 -4.44 8.45 -2.21
N PHE A 3 -5.25 7.41 -2.32
CA PHE A 3 -4.79 6.08 -2.72
C PHE A 3 -4.39 6.04 -4.20
N ILE A 4 -3.23 5.42 -4.48
CA ILE A 4 -2.66 5.36 -5.84
C ILE A 4 -2.70 3.93 -6.38
N GLY A 5 -2.45 2.94 -5.54
CA GLY A 5 -2.36 1.55 -5.98
C GLY A 5 -1.63 0.69 -4.96
N TYR A 6 -1.28 -0.52 -5.37
CA TYR A 6 -0.65 -1.51 -4.52
C TYR A 6 0.36 -2.35 -5.28
N ALA A 7 1.23 -3.04 -4.55
CA ALA A 7 2.07 -4.11 -5.07
C ALA A 7 2.06 -5.28 -4.09
N ALA A 8 1.79 -6.48 -4.58
CA ALA A 8 1.89 -7.70 -3.81
C ALA A 8 3.26 -8.35 -4.01
N ARG A 9 3.91 -8.72 -2.91
CA ARG A 9 5.02 -9.67 -2.92
C ARG A 9 4.66 -10.86 -2.05
N ARG A 10 4.63 -12.03 -2.68
CA ARG A 10 4.37 -13.31 -2.00
C ARG A 10 5.68 -13.96 -1.60
N ASN A 11 5.67 -14.71 -0.50
CA ASN A 11 6.84 -15.48 -0.03
C ASN A 11 8.12 -14.64 0.17
N VAL A 12 8.00 -13.41 0.68
CA VAL A 12 9.19 -12.56 1.00
C VAL A 12 10.04 -13.22 2.09
N THR A 13 9.40 -14.00 2.95
CA THR A 13 9.96 -14.94 3.93
C THR A 13 9.04 -16.16 3.96
N PRO A 14 9.50 -17.38 4.28
CA PRO A 14 8.60 -18.54 4.33
C PRO A 14 7.34 -18.26 5.15
N GLY A 15 6.18 -18.33 4.51
CA GLY A 15 4.87 -18.08 5.13
C GLY A 15 4.48 -16.61 5.35
N ARG A 16 5.21 -15.64 4.77
CA ARG A 16 4.88 -14.20 4.87
C ARG A 16 4.66 -13.56 3.52
N ASP A 17 3.44 -13.04 3.36
CA ASP A 17 3.06 -12.18 2.26
C ASP A 17 3.08 -10.72 2.69
N VAL A 18 3.50 -9.86 1.76
CA VAL A 18 3.50 -8.40 1.96
C VAL A 18 2.70 -7.75 0.85
N VAL A 19 1.71 -6.95 1.23
CA VAL A 19 1.01 -6.05 0.31
C VAL A 19 1.44 -4.62 0.63
N ARG A 20 2.14 -4.00 -0.31
CA ARG A 20 2.54 -2.59 -0.23
C ARG A 20 1.43 -1.72 -0.80
N ILE A 21 0.92 -0.79 -0.01
CA ILE A 21 -0.11 0.18 -0.39
C ILE A 21 0.56 1.53 -0.59
N PHE A 22 0.24 2.18 -1.71
CA PHE A 22 0.80 3.47 -2.08
C PHE A 22 -0.25 4.57 -1.88
N ILE A 23 0.06 5.54 -1.01
CA ILE A 23 -0.80 6.69 -0.74
C ILE A 23 -0.04 7.98 -1.03
N ASN A 24 -0.64 8.87 -1.82
CA ASN A 24 -0.20 10.23 -1.99
C ASN A 24 -0.44 11.01 -0.70
N CYS A 25 0.64 11.41 -0.03
CA CYS A 25 0.64 12.23 1.16
C CYS A 25 0.86 13.73 0.91
N ALA A 26 0.95 14.17 -0.35
CA ALA A 26 1.04 15.59 -0.69
C ALA A 26 -0.05 16.38 0.04
N ARG A 27 0.35 17.50 0.64
CA ARG A 27 -0.61 18.49 1.13
C ARG A 27 -1.41 18.96 -0.09
N THR A 28 -2.72 19.04 0.04
CA THR A 28 -3.58 19.62 -1.00
C THR A 28 -3.21 21.08 -1.31
N ASP A 29 -2.41 21.72 -0.44
CA ASP A 29 -1.96 23.11 -0.50
C ASP A 29 -0.45 23.27 -0.20
N ALA A 30 0.43 22.48 -0.82
CA ALA A 30 1.88 22.72 -0.74
C ALA A 30 2.46 22.91 -2.15
N PRO A 31 3.26 23.97 -2.38
CA PRO A 31 3.87 24.21 -3.68
C PRO A 31 4.83 23.08 -4.02
N THR A 32 4.75 22.61 -5.27
CA THR A 32 5.71 21.70 -5.88
C THR A 32 7.09 22.35 -5.89
N VAL A 33 7.93 22.00 -4.93
CA VAL A 33 9.37 22.20 -5.02
C VAL A 33 10.00 20.87 -4.66
N GLY A 34 10.62 20.25 -5.67
CA GLY A 34 11.34 19.01 -5.49
C GLY A 34 12.47 19.20 -4.50
N GLU A 35 12.56 18.33 -3.51
CA GLU A 35 13.83 17.86 -2.97
C GLU A 35 13.62 16.68 -2.00
N ARG A 36 14.31 15.59 -2.33
CA ARG A 36 14.98 14.67 -1.42
C ARG A 36 14.16 14.01 -0.30
N GLN A 37 13.83 12.74 -0.52
CA GLN A 37 14.22 11.71 0.46
C GLN A 37 14.44 10.34 -0.21
N ARG A 38 15.65 10.11 -0.71
CA ARG A 38 16.23 8.76 -0.76
C ARG A 38 16.70 8.45 0.65
N LEU A 39 15.85 7.82 1.47
CA LEU A 39 16.31 7.31 2.75
C LEU A 39 15.73 5.91 2.99
N ASN A 40 16.62 4.92 2.84
CA ASN A 40 16.56 3.57 3.38
C ASN A 40 15.36 2.69 2.95
N ASP A 41 15.38 2.19 1.72
CA ASP A 41 14.53 1.06 1.30
C ASP A 41 15.42 -0.18 1.03
N PRO A 42 15.55 -1.13 1.97
CA PRO A 42 16.30 -2.37 1.75
C PRO A 42 15.60 -3.34 0.77
N ALA A 43 14.35 -3.07 0.37
CA ALA A 43 13.52 -3.98 -0.43
C ALA A 43 13.40 -3.59 -1.92
N GLY A 44 13.94 -2.44 -2.34
CA GLY A 44 13.97 -2.01 -3.75
C GLY A 44 12.58 -1.75 -4.35
N LEU A 45 11.63 -1.36 -3.51
CA LEU A 45 10.21 -1.21 -3.85
C LEU A 45 9.79 0.24 -4.12
N SER A 46 10.74 1.11 -4.50
CA SER A 46 10.43 2.51 -4.78
C SER A 46 9.51 2.64 -6.02
N PRO A 47 8.44 3.45 -5.93
CA PRO A 47 7.58 3.77 -7.08
C PRO A 47 8.36 4.48 -8.21
N PRO A 48 7.82 4.57 -9.43
CA PRO A 48 8.41 5.38 -10.49
C PRO A 48 8.53 6.86 -10.08
N ASP A 49 9.63 7.50 -10.52
CA ASP A 49 10.25 8.74 -10.03
C ASP A 49 9.40 10.04 -10.09
N ASP A 50 8.13 10.01 -10.50
CA ASP A 50 7.31 11.21 -10.71
C ASP A 50 6.32 11.56 -9.58
N ILE A 51 6.33 10.83 -8.45
CA ILE A 51 5.36 11.04 -7.35
C ILE A 51 6.07 11.61 -6.13
N GLY A 52 6.31 12.92 -6.13
CA GLY A 52 7.03 13.67 -5.09
C GLY A 52 6.48 13.58 -3.65
N PHE A 53 5.44 12.79 -3.38
CA PHE A 53 4.87 12.61 -2.03
C PHE A 53 4.23 11.23 -1.82
N LEU A 54 4.83 10.16 -2.34
CA LEU A 54 4.34 8.81 -2.07
C LEU A 54 4.76 8.32 -0.67
N HIS A 55 3.80 7.84 0.12
CA HIS A 55 4.08 6.98 1.26
C HIS A 55 3.73 5.54 0.90
N ALA A 56 4.65 4.63 1.24
CA ALA A 56 4.46 3.20 1.11
C ALA A 56 4.11 2.64 2.50
N ILE A 57 3.00 1.90 2.56
CA ILE A 57 2.53 1.25 3.78
C ILE A 57 2.52 -0.24 3.50
N ASP A 58 3.31 -1.00 4.25
CA ASP A 58 3.35 -2.45 4.09
C ASP A 58 2.36 -3.10 5.06
N VAL A 59 1.48 -3.91 4.48
CA VAL A 59 0.59 -4.84 5.20
C VAL A 59 1.25 -6.20 5.20
N LEU A 60 1.73 -6.63 6.36
CA LEU A 60 2.35 -7.94 6.56
C LEU A 60 1.30 -8.89 7.11
N PHE A 61 1.08 -10.02 6.43
CA PHE A 61 0.19 -11.08 6.91
C PHE A 61 1.01 -12.12 7.67
N GLU A 62 0.68 -12.31 8.95
CA GLU A 62 1.30 -13.29 9.86
C GLU A 62 0.21 -14.17 10.48
N GLU A 63 0.14 -15.44 10.10
CA GLU A 63 -0.80 -16.44 10.64
C GLU A 63 -2.26 -15.97 10.69
N ARG A 64 -2.67 -15.31 11.79
CA ARG A 64 -4.03 -14.84 12.09
C ARG A 64 -4.14 -13.32 12.26
N ARG A 65 -3.08 -12.56 11.98
CA ARG A 65 -3.04 -11.11 12.16
C ARG A 65 -2.35 -10.44 10.99
N CYS A 66 -2.72 -9.19 10.73
CA CYS A 66 -1.93 -8.32 9.90
C CYS A 66 -1.20 -7.27 10.75
N ARG A 67 -0.04 -6.82 10.28
CA ARG A 67 0.70 -5.68 10.84
C ARG A 67 0.90 -4.63 9.77
N PHE A 68 0.91 -3.38 10.19
CA PHE A 68 1.15 -2.23 9.32
C PHE A 68 2.51 -1.63 9.64
N THR A 69 3.31 -1.35 8.61
CA THR A 69 4.56 -0.58 8.73
C THR A 69 4.59 0.53 7.69
N GLY A 70 5.46 1.54 7.85
CA GLY A 70 5.48 2.72 6.97
C GLY A 70 4.46 3.82 7.36
N LEU A 71 3.97 3.80 8.60
CA LEU A 71 3.10 4.82 9.20
C LEU A 71 3.89 5.71 10.18
N ASP A 72 4.97 6.29 9.70
CA ASP A 72 5.94 7.08 10.46
C ASP A 72 5.57 8.57 10.58
N THR A 73 4.67 9.07 9.73
CA THR A 73 4.20 10.46 9.77
C THR A 73 2.72 10.59 10.13
N LEU A 74 2.35 11.68 10.82
CA LEU A 74 0.95 11.98 11.14
C LEU A 74 0.08 12.13 9.89
N SER A 75 0.64 12.65 8.80
CA SER A 75 -0.03 12.76 7.50
C SER A 75 -0.35 11.38 6.93
N ALA A 76 0.60 10.44 6.99
CA ALA A 76 0.40 9.06 6.57
C ALA A 76 -0.69 8.39 7.40
N VAL A 77 -0.64 8.49 8.73
CA VAL A 77 -1.66 7.94 9.64
C VAL A 77 -3.05 8.47 9.31
N ARG A 78 -3.22 9.78 9.14
CA ARG A 78 -4.53 10.39 8.82
C ARG A 78 -5.07 9.98 7.45
N LYS A 79 -4.20 9.86 6.44
CA LYS A 79 -4.64 9.41 5.10
C LYS A 79 -4.89 7.91 5.08
N PHE A 80 -4.11 7.13 5.82
CA PHE A 80 -4.32 5.70 5.99
C PHE A 80 -5.63 5.40 6.71
N HIS A 81 -5.95 6.10 7.80
CA HIS A 81 -7.25 5.93 8.47
C HIS A 81 -8.44 6.21 7.53
N ARG A 82 -8.36 7.28 6.72
CA ARG A 82 -9.36 7.54 5.67
C ARG A 82 -9.39 6.44 4.61
N PHE A 83 -8.22 5.86 4.30
CA PHE A 83 -8.12 4.74 3.38
C PHE A 83 -8.82 3.49 3.93
N MET A 84 -8.59 3.14 5.20
CA MET A 84 -9.24 2.03 5.90
C MET A 84 -10.76 2.14 5.87
N GLY A 85 -11.30 3.35 6.07
CA GLY A 85 -12.74 3.60 5.97
C GLY A 85 -13.32 3.27 4.58
N ALA A 86 -12.63 3.66 3.51
CA ALA A 86 -13.11 3.34 2.17
C ALA A 86 -12.89 1.87 1.80
N LEU A 87 -11.81 1.24 2.29
CA LEU A 87 -11.57 -0.19 2.11
C LEU A 87 -12.70 -1.00 2.77
N GLY A 88 -13.08 -0.66 4.00
CA GLY A 88 -14.21 -1.26 4.68
C GLY A 88 -15.56 -1.01 4.00
N ALA A 89 -15.76 0.17 3.39
CA ALA A 89 -16.94 0.42 2.56
C ALA A 89 -16.98 -0.50 1.33
N ARG A 90 -15.84 -0.73 0.66
CA ARG A 90 -15.77 -1.67 -0.47
C ARG A 90 -15.99 -3.12 -0.06
N ALA A 91 -15.45 -3.54 1.08
CA ALA A 91 -15.74 -4.86 1.62
C ALA A 91 -17.26 -5.06 1.84
N ARG A 92 -17.94 -4.06 2.41
CA ARG A 92 -19.40 -4.11 2.59
C ARG A 92 -20.18 -4.16 1.29
N GLU A 93 -19.77 -3.42 0.26
CA GLU A 93 -20.39 -3.51 -1.08
C GLU A 93 -20.24 -4.91 -1.71
N MET A 94 -19.21 -5.67 -1.32
CA MET A 94 -19.03 -7.07 -1.69
C MET A 94 -19.83 -8.05 -0.81
N GLY A 95 -20.64 -7.55 0.13
CA GLY A 95 -21.36 -8.38 1.10
C GLY A 95 -20.48 -8.91 2.24
N GLN A 96 -19.26 -8.36 2.42
CA GLN A 96 -18.29 -8.81 3.41
C GLN A 96 -18.25 -7.90 4.65
N GLY A 97 -17.68 -8.44 5.75
CA GLY A 97 -17.44 -7.70 6.98
C GLY A 97 -16.38 -6.60 6.83
N HIS A 98 -16.35 -5.65 7.78
CA HIS A 98 -15.37 -4.55 7.79
C HIS A 98 -13.91 -5.06 7.80
N ASP A 99 -13.67 -6.12 8.57
CA ASP A 99 -12.33 -6.68 8.80
C ASP A 99 -11.91 -7.71 7.75
N TRP A 100 -12.83 -8.11 6.86
CA TRP A 100 -12.60 -9.13 5.83
C TRP A 100 -11.36 -8.90 4.97
N PRO A 101 -11.02 -7.66 4.53
CA PRO A 101 -9.79 -7.41 3.77
C PRO A 101 -8.51 -7.79 4.52
N PHE A 102 -8.55 -7.88 5.85
CA PHE A 102 -7.37 -8.16 6.68
C PHE A 102 -7.29 -9.61 7.17
N GLU A 103 -8.26 -10.45 6.81
CA GLU A 103 -8.25 -11.87 7.12
C GLU A 103 -7.26 -12.66 6.24
N SER A 104 -6.99 -12.17 5.01
CA SER A 104 -6.01 -12.78 4.12
C SER A 104 -5.45 -11.80 3.09
N THR A 105 -4.26 -12.11 2.57
CA THR A 105 -3.66 -11.41 1.42
C THR A 105 -4.62 -11.36 0.24
N GLY A 106 -5.33 -12.46 -0.04
CA GLY A 106 -6.26 -12.56 -1.17
C GLY A 106 -7.42 -11.58 -1.04
N ASN A 107 -8.03 -11.51 0.15
CA ASN A 107 -9.14 -10.61 0.43
C ASN A 107 -8.73 -9.14 0.30
N LEU A 108 -7.54 -8.78 0.78
CA LEU A 108 -7.00 -7.44 0.63
C LEU A 108 -6.85 -7.07 -0.85
N LEU A 109 -6.21 -7.93 -1.64
CA LEU A 109 -5.96 -7.68 -3.06
C LEU A 109 -7.26 -7.57 -3.85
N GLU A 110 -8.24 -8.43 -3.57
CA GLU A 110 -9.54 -8.34 -4.22
C GLU A 110 -10.24 -7.00 -3.90
N THR A 111 -10.20 -6.59 -2.63
CA THR A 111 -10.83 -5.32 -2.21
C THR A 111 -10.11 -4.13 -2.84
N LEU A 112 -8.78 -4.15 -2.87
CA LEU A 112 -7.94 -3.11 -3.47
C LEU A 112 -8.15 -2.96 -4.98
N ALA A 113 -8.31 -4.07 -5.70
CA ALA A 113 -8.55 -4.07 -7.14
C ALA A 113 -9.89 -3.40 -7.53
N ARG A 114 -10.87 -3.42 -6.62
CA ARG A 114 -12.19 -2.80 -6.81
C ARG A 114 -12.23 -1.31 -6.44
N ILE A 115 -11.17 -0.76 -5.85
CA ILE A 115 -11.09 0.68 -5.60
C ILE A 115 -10.90 1.40 -6.95
N LYS A 116 -11.72 2.41 -7.21
CA LYS A 116 -11.63 3.21 -8.44
C LYS A 116 -10.22 3.79 -8.59
N ASN A 117 -9.65 3.68 -9.79
CA ASN A 117 -8.30 4.13 -10.16
C ASN A 117 -7.17 3.40 -9.41
N SER A 118 -7.44 2.25 -8.78
CA SER A 118 -6.41 1.38 -8.23
C SER A 118 -5.47 0.89 -9.34
N ARG A 119 -4.17 0.94 -9.09
CA ARG A 119 -3.14 0.40 -9.98
C ARG A 119 -2.42 -0.75 -9.31
N ASP A 120 -2.26 -1.85 -10.05
CA ASP A 120 -1.47 -3.01 -9.63
C ASP A 120 -0.03 -2.88 -10.16
N TYR A 121 0.92 -2.74 -9.24
CA TYR A 121 2.35 -2.63 -9.53
C TYR A 121 3.12 -3.92 -9.20
N SER A 122 2.42 -5.03 -8.96
CA SER A 122 3.06 -6.30 -8.54
C SER A 122 4.06 -6.83 -9.58
N SER A 123 3.76 -6.67 -10.88
CA SER A 123 4.67 -7.09 -11.97
C SER A 123 5.97 -6.27 -12.02
N VAL A 124 5.87 -4.95 -11.80
CA VAL A 124 7.02 -4.05 -11.71
C VAL A 124 7.89 -4.38 -10.49
N ALA A 125 7.24 -4.70 -9.37
CA ALA A 125 7.93 -5.09 -8.14
C ALA A 125 8.69 -6.42 -8.28
N GLN A 126 8.21 -7.35 -9.11
CA GLN A 126 8.86 -8.64 -9.38
C GLN A 126 10.03 -8.52 -10.37
N SER A 127 9.87 -7.72 -11.42
CA SER A 127 10.89 -7.58 -12.48
C SER A 127 12.23 -7.03 -11.95
N ARG A 128 12.19 -6.14 -10.95
CA ARG A 128 13.41 -5.58 -10.34
C ARG A 128 14.17 -6.55 -9.42
N GLN A 129 13.65 -7.74 -9.13
CA GLN A 129 14.36 -8.76 -8.34
C GLN A 129 15.21 -9.71 -9.18
N LEU A 130 14.97 -9.82 -10.49
CA LEU A 130 15.69 -10.75 -11.36
C LEU A 130 17.06 -10.22 -11.84
N ASP A 131 17.37 -8.95 -11.54
CA ASP A 131 18.62 -8.26 -11.90
C ASP A 131 19.62 -8.13 -10.72
N ARG A 132 19.49 -8.97 -9.68
CA ARG A 132 20.43 -9.03 -8.55
C ARG A 132 20.88 -10.46 -8.30
#